data_AF-A0A2T5XZC8-F1
#
_entry.id   AF-A0A2T5XZC8-F1
#
_cell.length_a   1.000
_cell.length_b   1.000
_cell.length_c   1.000
_cell.angle_alpha   90.00
_cell.angle_beta   90.00
_cell.angle_gamma   90.00
#
_symmetry.space_group_name_H-M   'P 1'
#
loop_
_entity.id
_entity.type
_entity.pdbx_description
1 polymer ?
#
loop_
_entity_poly.entity_id
_entity_poly.type
_entity_poly.pdbx_seq_one_letter_code
_entity_poly.pdbx_strand_id
1 'polypeptide(L)'
;MKNKAFKVGLLLLVAGLISCDGSQQTSDNIPTEHKVKSVDFKELKLTELTPKAQEDLRQWKNFQSLMQIIISMAPNKIKNTDALVLSNPDSLLIYSRLHPISSKTESINTLVERDWRTPPNSIKDTVFRVEKIKEEGKAFLQWRRFLVANIPYTFSVSSKKINYPHLNLVFSEGEKEELSTQLALDTLSPLSANVKRRALVDDWKEFEVAFSPKKTGYYNIQLSLDEEAKANDNVILYRPVLELAAKNFQKVSQYSDKIIGENSRVESSYYSVYFWLTQMQDTLQELLSDTFPERIDIPSIKARFRLFQTEIKSLADNVKNNPDFKEETIKNNINLLEDTFNSIISHINKIYNNDLDERMRYIDTNNE
;
A
#
# COMPACT_ATOMS: atom_id res chain seq x y z
N MET A 1 -14.95 -75.11 46.22
CA MET A 1 -15.72 -75.47 45.01
C MET A 1 -16.12 -74.15 44.34
N LYS A 2 -15.31 -73.61 43.42
CA LYS A 2 -15.43 -73.69 41.94
C LYS A 2 -16.78 -73.23 41.38
N ASN A 3 -16.82 -72.01 40.83
CA ASN A 3 -17.10 -71.68 39.41
C ASN A 3 -16.83 -70.18 39.21
N LYS A 4 -15.83 -69.76 38.41
CA LYS A 4 -15.83 -69.61 36.93
C LYS A 4 -16.99 -68.73 36.46
N ALA A 5 -16.87 -67.74 35.57
CA ALA A 5 -15.78 -67.01 34.92
C ALA A 5 -16.51 -65.99 34.02
N PHE A 6 -16.09 -64.73 33.92
CA PHE A 6 -16.07 -64.07 32.62
C PHE A 6 -15.08 -62.90 32.62
N LYS A 7 -14.17 -62.97 31.64
CA LYS A 7 -13.09 -62.03 31.32
C LYS A 7 -13.67 -60.87 30.50
N VAL A 8 -13.18 -59.65 30.71
CA VAL A 8 -12.60 -58.70 29.73
C VAL A 8 -11.94 -57.64 30.64
N GLY A 9 -10.64 -57.32 30.63
CA GLY A 9 -9.67 -57.26 29.55
C GLY A 9 -9.29 -55.80 29.34
N LEU A 10 -8.46 -55.20 30.22
CA LEU A 10 -7.73 -53.98 29.91
C LEU A 10 -6.34 -54.02 30.55
N LEU A 11 -5.36 -54.31 29.69
CA LEU A 11 -3.94 -54.11 29.95
C LEU A 11 -3.66 -52.60 30.02
N LEU A 12 -3.14 -52.12 31.14
CA LEU A 12 -2.35 -50.89 31.20
C LEU A 12 -0.96 -51.27 31.70
N LEU A 13 -0.04 -51.32 30.75
CA LEU A 13 1.37 -51.65 30.94
C LEU A 13 2.06 -50.40 31.49
N VAL A 14 2.52 -50.50 32.73
CA VAL A 14 3.49 -49.58 33.35
C VAL A 14 4.85 -49.86 32.71
N ALA A 15 5.50 -48.84 32.15
CA ALA A 15 6.93 -48.87 31.91
C ALA A 15 7.52 -47.47 32.09
N GLY A 16 8.38 -47.35 33.11
CA GLY A 16 9.57 -46.50 33.03
C GLY A 16 9.51 -45.13 33.69
N LEU A 17 9.61 -45.11 35.02
CA LEU A 17 10.22 -44.00 35.75
C LEU A 17 11.73 -43.96 35.44
N ILE A 18 12.24 -42.83 34.98
CA ILE A 18 13.58 -42.35 35.34
C ILE A 18 13.46 -40.85 35.60
N SER A 19 13.53 -40.49 36.89
CA SER A 19 13.81 -39.13 37.33
C SER A 19 15.33 -38.95 37.36
N CYS A 20 15.83 -37.81 36.87
CA CYS A 20 17.15 -37.28 37.21
C CYS A 20 17.01 -35.80 37.53
N ASP A 21 17.55 -35.44 38.69
CA ASP A 21 17.55 -34.14 39.36
C ASP A 21 18.38 -33.06 38.63
N GLY A 22 17.98 -31.80 38.87
CA GLY A 22 18.92 -30.71 39.15
C GLY A 22 19.53 -29.93 37.98
N SER A 23 18.98 -28.75 37.67
CA SER A 23 19.65 -27.45 37.86
C SER A 23 18.87 -26.30 37.21
N GLN A 24 18.80 -25.18 37.93
CA GLN A 24 18.28 -23.91 37.47
C GLN A 24 19.10 -23.38 36.29
N GLN A 25 18.42 -22.95 35.22
CA GLN A 25 18.82 -21.76 34.47
C GLN A 25 17.63 -21.24 33.66
N THR A 26 17.11 -20.10 34.11
CA THR A 26 16.38 -19.12 33.31
C THR A 26 17.15 -18.79 32.05
N SER A 27 16.52 -18.96 30.89
CA SER A 27 16.79 -18.12 29.72
C SER A 27 15.55 -18.11 28.83
N ASP A 28 14.79 -17.02 28.95
CA ASP A 28 14.11 -16.34 27.85
C ASP A 28 13.28 -17.19 26.88
N ASN A 29 12.11 -17.66 27.35
CA ASN A 29 10.95 -17.79 26.47
C ASN A 29 10.36 -16.40 26.22
N ILE A 30 11.12 -15.54 25.53
CA ILE A 30 10.54 -14.41 24.82
C ILE A 30 9.78 -15.03 23.64
N PRO A 31 8.46 -14.82 23.50
CA PRO A 31 7.77 -15.26 22.30
C PRO A 31 8.48 -14.61 21.11
N THR A 32 9.09 -15.43 20.26
CA THR A 32 9.72 -14.95 19.03
C THR A 32 8.60 -14.39 18.17
N GLU A 33 8.49 -13.06 18.14
CA GLU A 33 7.66 -12.37 17.17
C GLU A 33 8.02 -12.91 15.78
N HIS A 34 7.06 -13.57 15.12
CA HIS A 34 7.18 -13.89 13.70
C HIS A 34 7.18 -12.57 12.92
N LYS A 35 8.36 -11.98 12.74
CA LYS A 35 8.55 -10.82 11.86
C LYS A 35 8.24 -11.25 10.42
N VAL A 36 7.28 -10.55 9.81
CA VAL A 36 6.97 -10.70 8.38
C VAL A 36 8.24 -10.37 7.60
N LYS A 37 8.67 -11.26 6.69
CA LYS A 37 9.83 -11.01 5.85
C LYS A 37 9.68 -9.68 5.13
N SER A 38 10.73 -8.87 5.19
CA SER A 38 10.73 -7.50 4.75
C SER A 38 12.04 -7.18 4.03
N VAL A 39 12.00 -6.21 3.12
CA VAL A 39 13.12 -5.84 2.26
C VAL A 39 13.14 -4.34 2.04
N ASP A 40 14.32 -3.75 2.17
CA ASP A 40 14.57 -2.37 1.77
C ASP A 40 15.30 -2.32 0.41
N PHE A 41 14.80 -1.55 -0.53
CA PHE A 41 15.43 -1.34 -1.84
C PHE A 41 15.26 0.09 -2.32
N LYS A 42 16.21 0.52 -3.16
CA LYS A 42 16.27 1.88 -3.69
C LYS A 42 15.18 2.11 -4.72
N GLU A 43 14.91 3.39 -4.99
CA GLU A 43 14.06 3.80 -6.10
C GLU A 43 14.64 3.31 -7.43
N LEU A 44 13.77 2.74 -8.24
CA LEU A 44 14.08 2.37 -9.61
C LEU A 44 14.25 3.65 -10.42
N LYS A 45 15.44 3.87 -10.97
CA LYS A 45 15.72 5.03 -11.79
C LYS A 45 15.39 4.70 -13.23
N LEU A 46 14.34 5.32 -13.76
CA LEU A 46 13.97 5.12 -15.14
C LEU A 46 14.74 6.05 -16.07
N THR A 47 15.25 5.51 -17.17
CA THR A 47 15.75 6.28 -18.30
C THR A 47 14.63 7.17 -18.84
N GLU A 48 14.92 8.43 -19.12
CA GLU A 48 13.94 9.35 -19.70
C GLU A 48 13.59 8.97 -21.14
N LEU A 49 12.32 9.17 -21.51
CA LEU A 49 11.90 9.08 -22.90
C LEU A 49 12.40 10.31 -23.66
N THR A 50 12.86 10.10 -24.89
CA THR A 50 13.15 11.20 -25.81
C THR A 50 11.87 11.98 -26.12
N PRO A 51 11.95 13.28 -26.46
CA PRO A 51 10.75 14.06 -26.76
C PRO A 51 9.87 13.44 -27.87
N LYS A 52 10.49 12.86 -28.90
CA LYS A 52 9.80 12.15 -29.99
C LYS A 52 9.03 10.92 -29.48
N ALA A 53 9.66 10.11 -28.62
CA ALA A 53 9.02 8.95 -28.02
C ALA A 53 7.93 9.36 -27.03
N GLN A 54 8.16 10.42 -26.24
CA GLN A 54 7.24 10.86 -25.22
C GLN A 54 5.90 11.31 -25.80
N GLU A 55 5.90 12.02 -26.94
CA GLU A 55 4.67 12.47 -27.59
C GLU A 55 3.79 11.30 -28.07
N ASP A 56 4.40 10.31 -28.74
CA ASP A 56 3.67 9.17 -29.29
C ASP A 56 3.20 8.19 -28.20
N LEU A 57 4.05 7.95 -27.20
CA LEU A 57 3.75 7.02 -26.10
C LEU A 57 2.81 7.61 -25.05
N ARG A 58 2.52 8.91 -25.10
CA ARG A 58 1.64 9.60 -24.16
C ARG A 58 0.23 9.02 -24.15
N GLN A 59 -0.27 8.61 -25.31
CA GLN A 59 -1.63 8.06 -25.44
C GLN A 59 -1.70 6.55 -25.18
N TRP A 60 -0.54 5.88 -25.05
CA TRP A 60 -0.48 4.45 -24.82
C TRP A 60 -0.69 4.11 -23.35
N LYS A 61 -1.97 4.04 -22.95
CA LYS A 61 -2.41 3.95 -21.55
C LYS A 61 -1.74 2.81 -20.77
N ASN A 62 -1.64 1.62 -21.36
CA ASN A 62 -1.09 0.46 -20.66
C ASN A 62 0.41 0.61 -20.40
N PHE A 63 1.14 1.27 -21.30
CA PHE A 63 2.55 1.62 -21.09
C PHE A 63 2.72 2.67 -20.00
N GLN A 64 1.87 3.69 -19.96
CA GLN A 64 1.86 4.69 -18.89
C GLN A 64 1.57 4.04 -17.53
N SER A 65 0.56 3.17 -17.45
CA SER A 65 0.22 2.41 -16.25
C SER A 65 1.39 1.53 -15.78
N LEU A 66 2.10 0.87 -16.70
CA LEU A 66 3.26 0.06 -16.37
C LEU A 66 4.40 0.90 -15.78
N MET A 67 4.73 2.03 -16.43
CA MET A 67 5.72 2.98 -15.91
C MET A 67 5.36 3.44 -14.49
N GLN A 68 4.07 3.73 -14.26
CA GLN A 68 3.57 4.11 -12.95
C GLN A 68 3.78 3.03 -11.90
N ILE A 69 3.51 1.77 -12.20
CA ILE A 69 3.67 0.69 -11.22
C ILE A 69 5.16 0.47 -10.91
N ILE A 70 6.04 0.59 -11.90
CA ILE A 70 7.49 0.38 -11.73
C ILE A 70 8.10 1.46 -10.83
N ILE A 71 7.93 2.75 -11.16
CA ILE A 71 8.39 3.84 -10.28
C ILE A 71 7.69 3.78 -8.90
N SER A 72 6.55 3.09 -8.85
CA SER A 72 5.76 2.96 -7.65
C SER A 72 6.24 1.97 -6.61
N MET A 73 7.14 1.07 -7.01
CA MET A 73 7.49 -0.10 -6.21
C MET A 73 8.39 0.23 -5.01
N ALA A 74 9.09 1.37 -5.01
CA ALA A 74 10.05 1.68 -3.96
C ALA A 74 9.40 2.19 -2.63
N PRO A 75 9.78 1.63 -1.47
CA PRO A 75 9.17 1.97 -0.18
C PRO A 75 9.49 3.36 0.36
N ASN A 76 10.56 4.00 -0.11
CA ASN A 76 11.18 5.09 0.65
C ASN A 76 10.75 6.52 0.29
N LYS A 77 10.00 6.79 -0.80
CA LYS A 77 9.65 8.17 -1.18
C LYS A 77 8.31 8.28 -1.92
N ILE A 78 7.54 9.34 -1.62
CA ILE A 78 6.39 9.78 -2.44
C ILE A 78 6.94 10.29 -3.77
N LYS A 79 6.33 9.82 -4.87
CA LYS A 79 6.89 9.78 -6.22
C LYS A 79 6.84 11.13 -6.92
N ASN A 80 7.96 11.52 -7.53
CA ASN A 80 8.01 12.60 -8.51
C ASN A 80 7.57 12.04 -9.86
N THR A 81 6.52 12.62 -10.44
CA THR A 81 6.16 12.37 -11.84
C THR A 81 5.86 13.71 -12.50
N ASP A 82 6.90 14.53 -12.66
CA ASP A 82 6.81 15.76 -13.45
C ASP A 82 6.38 15.49 -14.91
N ALA A 83 6.37 14.23 -15.35
CA ALA A 83 5.95 13.79 -16.69
C ALA A 83 4.48 13.33 -16.82
N LEU A 84 3.66 13.31 -15.76
CA LEU A 84 2.28 12.83 -15.84
C LEU A 84 1.26 13.96 -15.88
N VAL A 85 0.73 14.24 -17.07
CA VAL A 85 -0.59 14.86 -17.16
C VAL A 85 -1.62 13.80 -16.79
N LEU A 86 -2.10 13.87 -15.55
CA LEU A 86 -3.21 13.07 -15.05
C LEU A 86 -4.42 13.35 -15.92
N SER A 87 -4.94 12.32 -16.61
CA SER A 87 -6.02 12.42 -17.59
C SER A 87 -7.30 13.06 -17.03
N ASN A 88 -7.44 13.07 -15.70
CA ASN A 88 -8.35 13.93 -14.97
C ASN A 88 -7.59 14.61 -13.80
N PRO A 89 -7.39 15.93 -13.83
CA PRO A 89 -6.67 16.67 -12.78
C PRO A 89 -7.35 16.63 -11.41
N ASP A 90 -8.64 16.28 -11.37
CA ASP A 90 -9.43 16.18 -10.14
C ASP A 90 -9.52 14.75 -9.58
N SER A 91 -8.93 13.75 -10.25
CA SER A 91 -8.83 12.40 -9.70
C SER A 91 -8.06 12.41 -8.38
N LEU A 92 -8.67 11.84 -7.34
CA LEU A 92 -8.01 11.66 -6.05
C LEU A 92 -6.99 10.53 -6.17
N LEU A 93 -5.75 10.83 -5.78
CA LEU A 93 -4.69 9.83 -5.63
C LEU A 93 -4.34 9.70 -4.15
N ILE A 94 -3.93 8.51 -3.75
CA ILE A 94 -3.52 8.23 -2.37
C ILE A 94 -2.23 9.00 -2.07
N TYR A 95 -2.33 10.01 -1.20
CA TYR A 95 -1.19 10.72 -0.62
C TYR A 95 -0.48 9.85 0.42
N SER A 96 -1.25 9.29 1.35
CA SER A 96 -0.72 8.46 2.43
C SER A 96 -1.74 7.43 2.84
N ARG A 97 -1.29 6.19 3.05
CA ARG A 97 -2.04 5.22 3.86
C ARG A 97 -1.77 5.48 5.34
N LEU A 98 -2.82 5.43 6.15
CA LEU A 98 -2.76 5.74 7.58
C LEU A 98 -2.86 4.44 8.38
N HIS A 99 -1.79 3.65 8.36
CA HIS A 99 -1.81 2.29 8.93
C HIS A 99 -2.18 2.30 10.43
N PRO A 100 -3.27 1.62 10.85
CA PRO A 100 -3.66 1.56 12.26
C PRO A 100 -2.63 0.84 13.15
N ILE A 101 -1.89 -0.13 12.58
CA ILE A 101 -0.81 -0.86 13.26
C ILE A 101 0.50 -0.50 12.58
N SER A 102 1.29 0.38 13.20
CA SER A 102 2.62 0.78 12.75
C SER A 102 3.41 1.39 13.91
N SER A 103 4.74 1.30 13.89
CA SER A 103 5.61 1.95 14.88
C SER A 103 5.54 3.48 14.88
N LYS A 104 4.95 4.08 13.83
CA LYS A 104 4.74 5.53 13.68
C LYS A 104 3.31 5.97 13.99
N THR A 105 2.43 5.02 14.31
CA THR A 105 1.06 5.32 14.71
C THR A 105 1.05 5.39 16.23
N GLU A 106 0.68 6.55 16.74
CA GLU A 106 0.46 6.71 18.17
C GLU A 106 -0.91 6.14 18.52
N SER A 107 -0.95 5.32 19.57
CA SER A 107 -2.15 4.62 20.03
C SER A 107 -2.26 4.85 21.53
N ILE A 108 -3.28 5.58 21.96
CA ILE A 108 -3.51 5.92 23.35
C ILE A 108 -4.86 5.35 23.78
N ASN A 109 -4.83 4.59 24.88
CA ASN A 109 -6.02 3.92 25.44
C ASN A 109 -6.80 3.04 24.44
N THR A 110 -6.12 2.58 23.38
CA THR A 110 -6.71 1.80 22.29
C THR A 110 -5.97 0.49 22.08
N LEU A 111 -6.74 -0.59 21.95
CA LEU A 111 -6.30 -1.86 21.40
C LEU A 111 -6.63 -1.87 19.92
N VAL A 112 -5.64 -2.12 19.07
CA VAL A 112 -5.83 -2.30 17.64
C VAL A 112 -5.34 -3.67 17.23
N GLU A 113 -6.25 -4.45 16.67
CA GLU A 113 -5.93 -5.79 16.17
C GLU A 113 -6.55 -6.01 14.80
N ARG A 114 -6.02 -7.02 14.09
CA ARG A 114 -6.59 -7.43 12.81
C ARG A 114 -7.88 -8.20 13.07
N ASP A 115 -8.96 -7.76 12.44
CA ASP A 115 -10.22 -8.49 12.45
C ASP A 115 -10.25 -9.44 11.23
N TRP A 116 -10.73 -10.66 11.45
CA TRP A 116 -10.75 -11.72 10.43
C TRP A 116 -11.90 -11.55 9.42
N ARG A 117 -12.85 -10.65 9.68
CA ARG A 117 -13.95 -10.35 8.76
C ARG A 117 -13.42 -9.77 7.45
N THR A 118 -14.04 -10.18 6.35
CA THR A 118 -13.69 -9.66 5.03
C THR A 118 -14.36 -8.30 4.80
N PRO A 119 -13.66 -7.32 4.19
CA PRO A 119 -14.30 -6.09 3.73
C PRO A 119 -15.46 -6.37 2.76
N PRO A 120 -16.41 -5.42 2.63
CA PRO A 120 -17.53 -5.54 1.70
C PRO A 120 -17.06 -5.70 0.25
N ASN A 121 -17.91 -6.31 -0.59
CA ASN A 121 -17.70 -6.47 -2.04
C ASN A 121 -16.39 -7.18 -2.44
N SER A 122 -15.92 -8.13 -1.62
CA SER A 122 -14.68 -8.90 -1.87
C SER A 122 -13.43 -8.02 -2.05
N ILE A 123 -13.44 -6.81 -1.52
CA ILE A 123 -12.28 -5.92 -1.53
C ILE A 123 -11.17 -6.58 -0.69
N LYS A 124 -10.01 -6.80 -1.29
CA LYS A 124 -8.82 -7.30 -0.59
C LYS A 124 -8.20 -6.17 0.22
N ASP A 125 -8.64 -5.99 1.47
CA ASP A 125 -8.05 -5.08 2.44
C ASP A 125 -8.02 -5.71 3.84
N THR A 126 -7.18 -5.17 4.72
CA THR A 126 -7.12 -5.61 6.12
C THR A 126 -8.12 -4.83 6.95
N VAL A 127 -9.02 -5.55 7.63
CA VAL A 127 -9.92 -4.95 8.62
C VAL A 127 -9.20 -4.89 9.97
N PHE A 128 -9.39 -3.78 10.67
CA PHE A 128 -8.88 -3.56 12.01
C PHE A 128 -10.03 -3.34 12.97
N ARG A 129 -9.98 -3.98 14.14
CA ARG A 129 -10.82 -3.63 15.28
C ARG A 129 -10.09 -2.62 16.14
N VAL A 130 -10.75 -1.51 16.45
CA VAL A 130 -10.23 -0.46 17.34
C VAL A 130 -11.14 -0.43 18.56
N GLU A 131 -10.55 -0.71 19.72
CA GLU A 131 -11.27 -0.90 20.99
C GLU A 131 -10.68 -0.04 22.10
N LYS A 132 -11.54 0.59 22.91
CA LYS A 132 -11.11 1.36 24.09
C LYS A 132 -10.77 0.41 25.24
N ILE A 133 -9.60 0.58 25.85
CA ILE A 133 -9.10 -0.33 26.89
C ILE A 133 -9.55 0.08 28.30
N LYS A 134 -9.44 1.37 28.64
CA LYS A 134 -9.76 1.94 29.96
C LYS A 134 -10.99 2.83 29.87
N GLU A 135 -11.79 2.86 30.92
CA GLU A 135 -13.00 3.70 30.99
C GLU A 135 -12.67 5.20 30.91
N GLU A 136 -11.68 5.64 31.68
CA GLU A 136 -11.29 7.05 31.74
C GLU A 136 -10.32 7.44 30.61
N GLY A 137 -10.52 8.64 30.06
CA GLY A 137 -9.64 9.28 29.10
C GLY A 137 -9.96 8.96 27.64
N LYS A 138 -9.42 9.81 26.75
CA LYS A 138 -9.59 9.69 25.30
C LYS A 138 -8.90 8.44 24.76
N ALA A 139 -9.58 7.74 23.84
CA ALA A 139 -9.06 6.57 23.15
C ALA A 139 -8.88 6.90 21.67
N PHE A 140 -7.64 6.90 21.18
CA PHE A 140 -7.36 7.38 19.83
C PHE A 140 -6.17 6.72 19.13
N LEU A 141 -6.25 6.75 17.81
CA LEU A 141 -5.15 6.55 16.88
C LEU A 141 -4.75 7.88 16.28
N GLN A 142 -3.45 8.15 16.22
CA GLN A 142 -2.92 9.39 15.69
C GLN A 142 -1.79 9.13 14.70
N TRP A 143 -1.88 9.82 13.56
CA TRP A 143 -0.86 9.85 12.51
C TRP A 143 -0.35 11.27 12.32
N ARG A 144 0.96 11.44 12.43
CA ARG A 144 1.61 12.70 12.07
C ARG A 144 1.90 12.71 10.56
N ARG A 145 1.50 13.77 9.86
CA ARG A 145 1.74 13.93 8.42
C ARG A 145 2.15 15.36 8.09
N PHE A 146 3.14 15.52 7.23
CA PHE A 146 3.46 16.81 6.63
C PHE A 146 2.40 17.17 5.60
N LEU A 147 1.75 18.33 5.70
CA LEU A 147 0.75 18.81 4.77
C LEU A 147 1.13 20.20 4.24
N VAL A 148 0.80 20.48 2.98
CA VAL A 148 1.17 21.73 2.29
C VAL A 148 -0.01 22.69 2.27
N ALA A 149 0.25 23.95 2.64
CA ALA A 149 -0.77 24.99 2.74
C ALA A 149 -1.64 25.12 1.48
N ASN A 150 -2.93 25.31 1.70
CA ASN A 150 -3.95 25.55 0.68
C ASN A 150 -4.07 24.42 -0.35
N ILE A 151 -3.70 23.19 0.01
CA ILE A 151 -3.97 22.00 -0.79
C ILE A 151 -5.13 21.23 -0.15
N PRO A 152 -6.22 20.97 -0.87
CA PRO A 152 -7.29 20.14 -0.36
C PRO A 152 -6.85 18.68 -0.32
N TYR A 153 -6.85 18.12 0.87
CA TYR A 153 -6.71 16.70 1.15
C TYR A 153 -8.08 16.10 1.49
N THR A 154 -8.29 14.86 1.11
CA THR A 154 -9.48 14.09 1.45
C THR A 154 -9.07 12.93 2.33
N PHE A 155 -9.54 12.92 3.58
CA PHE A 155 -9.44 11.73 4.42
C PHE A 155 -10.59 10.80 4.10
N SER A 156 -10.26 9.54 3.83
CA SER A 156 -11.23 8.51 3.50
C SER A 156 -11.03 7.31 4.42
N VAL A 157 -12.12 6.78 4.98
CA VAL A 157 -12.10 5.56 5.78
C VAL A 157 -13.41 4.81 5.62
N SER A 158 -13.34 3.48 5.58
CA SER A 158 -14.52 2.64 5.69
C SER A 158 -14.63 2.08 7.10
N SER A 159 -15.79 2.23 7.73
CA SER A 159 -16.01 1.76 9.09
C SER A 159 -17.40 1.17 9.29
N LYS A 160 -17.50 0.25 10.24
CA LYS A 160 -18.74 -0.40 10.65
C LYS A 160 -18.83 -0.41 12.18
N LYS A 161 -20.03 -0.10 12.66
CA LYS A 161 -20.41 -0.19 14.07
C LYS A 161 -20.40 -1.65 14.52
N ILE A 162 -19.79 -1.90 15.67
CA ILE A 162 -19.94 -3.15 16.42
C ILE A 162 -20.81 -2.89 17.65
N ASN A 163 -20.30 -2.12 18.61
CA ASN A 163 -21.05 -1.68 19.78
C ASN A 163 -20.96 -0.16 20.03
N TYR A 164 -20.08 0.56 19.33
CA TYR A 164 -19.95 2.02 19.46
C TYR A 164 -20.44 2.79 18.22
N PRO A 165 -21.21 3.89 18.37
CA PRO A 165 -22.03 4.45 17.29
C PRO A 165 -21.33 5.46 16.36
N HIS A 166 -20.14 5.94 16.68
CA HIS A 166 -19.42 6.93 15.86
C HIS A 166 -17.92 6.95 16.12
N LEU A 167 -17.21 7.69 15.28
CA LEU A 167 -15.79 8.02 15.45
C LEU A 167 -15.62 9.54 15.36
N ASN A 168 -14.64 10.10 16.05
CA ASN A 168 -14.25 11.49 15.88
C ASN A 168 -12.97 11.58 15.06
N LEU A 169 -12.95 12.46 14.08
CA LEU A 169 -11.79 12.77 13.26
C LEU A 169 -11.35 14.21 13.56
N VAL A 170 -10.09 14.37 13.98
CA VAL A 170 -9.49 15.66 14.29
C VAL A 170 -8.22 15.86 13.46
N PHE A 171 -8.08 17.04 12.86
CA PHE A 171 -6.82 17.54 12.31
C PHE A 171 -6.29 18.64 13.21
N SER A 172 -5.05 18.55 13.66
CA SER A 172 -4.41 19.58 14.48
C SER A 172 -3.03 19.98 13.99
N GLU A 173 -2.71 21.28 14.10
CA GLU A 173 -1.37 21.83 13.92
C GLU A 173 -0.75 22.01 15.32
N GLY A 174 0.07 21.06 15.76
CA GLY A 174 0.51 21.01 17.16
C GLY A 174 -0.69 20.73 18.09
N GLU A 175 -0.91 21.58 19.09
CA GLU A 175 -2.05 21.47 20.02
C GLU A 175 -3.33 22.13 19.50
N LYS A 176 -3.25 22.86 18.39
CA LYS A 176 -4.38 23.62 17.87
C LYS A 176 -5.22 22.75 16.93
N GLU A 177 -6.47 22.50 17.30
CA GLU A 177 -7.46 21.88 16.42
C GLU A 177 -7.80 22.81 15.24
N GLU A 178 -7.61 22.33 14.02
CA GLU A 178 -7.94 23.04 12.78
C GLU A 178 -9.21 22.49 12.11
N LEU A 179 -9.54 21.21 12.37
CA LEU A 179 -10.81 20.59 11.99
C LEU A 179 -11.16 19.52 13.02
N SER A 180 -12.43 19.48 13.45
CA SER A 180 -12.98 18.41 14.28
C SER A 180 -14.34 18.03 13.73
N THR A 181 -14.58 16.74 13.53
CA THR A 181 -15.85 16.25 12.97
C THR A 181 -16.18 14.85 13.44
N GLN A 182 -17.47 14.54 13.50
CA GLN A 182 -17.96 13.23 13.88
C GLN A 182 -18.35 12.41 12.63
N LEU A 183 -17.92 11.15 12.61
CA LEU A 183 -18.25 10.14 11.62
C LEU A 183 -19.32 9.22 12.21
N ALA A 184 -20.59 9.57 11.99
CA ALA A 184 -21.72 8.80 12.51
C ALA A 184 -21.87 7.44 11.80
N LEU A 185 -21.64 6.36 12.54
CA LEU A 185 -21.81 4.98 12.06
C LEU A 185 -23.27 4.52 12.14
N ASP A 186 -24.14 5.26 12.80
CA ASP A 186 -25.59 5.07 12.74
C ASP A 186 -26.23 5.96 11.68
N THR A 187 -27.24 5.44 10.97
CA THR A 187 -27.93 6.18 9.88
C THR A 187 -28.88 7.26 10.39
N LEU A 188 -29.30 7.16 11.66
CA LEU A 188 -30.26 8.08 12.29
C LEU A 188 -29.63 9.39 12.78
N SER A 189 -28.31 9.43 12.94
CA SER A 189 -27.62 10.63 13.40
C SER A 189 -27.34 11.59 12.24
N PRO A 190 -27.54 12.91 12.44
CA PRO A 190 -27.21 13.90 11.43
C PRO A 190 -25.70 13.88 11.12
N LEU A 191 -25.36 14.01 9.84
CA LEU A 191 -23.98 14.13 9.40
C LEU A 191 -23.51 15.58 9.56
N SER A 192 -22.25 15.73 9.97
CA SER A 192 -21.58 17.04 9.93
C SER A 192 -21.46 17.50 8.47
N ALA A 193 -21.63 18.82 8.21
CA ALA A 193 -21.74 19.38 6.86
C ALA A 193 -20.51 19.11 5.95
N ASN A 194 -19.35 18.88 6.56
CA ASN A 194 -18.06 18.60 5.90
C ASN A 194 -17.79 17.10 5.70
N VAL A 195 -18.72 16.22 6.07
CA VAL A 195 -18.58 14.77 5.96
C VAL A 195 -19.50 14.23 4.88
N LYS A 196 -18.92 13.59 3.86
CA LYS A 196 -19.69 12.76 2.93
C LYS A 196 -19.72 11.34 3.47
N ARG A 197 -20.90 10.71 3.43
CA ARG A 197 -21.09 9.32 3.85
C ARG A 197 -21.77 8.54 2.73
N ARG A 198 -21.18 7.41 2.35
CA ARG A 198 -21.75 6.44 1.41
C ARG A 198 -22.02 5.14 2.16
N ALA A 199 -23.24 4.62 2.03
CA ALA A 199 -23.58 3.29 2.56
C ALA A 199 -22.97 2.20 1.65
N LEU A 200 -22.42 1.16 2.27
CA LEU A 200 -21.91 -0.04 1.63
C LEU A 200 -22.72 -1.26 2.10
N VAL A 201 -22.45 -2.44 1.55
CA VAL A 201 -23.10 -3.70 1.98
C VAL A 201 -22.72 -4.05 3.42
N ASP A 202 -23.55 -4.86 4.09
CA ASP A 202 -23.35 -5.31 5.47
C ASP A 202 -23.13 -4.17 6.48
N ASP A 203 -23.90 -3.08 6.36
CA ASP A 203 -23.89 -1.90 7.25
C ASP A 203 -22.60 -1.07 7.29
N TRP A 204 -21.62 -1.42 6.46
CA TRP A 204 -20.40 -0.64 6.28
C TRP A 204 -20.71 0.75 5.73
N LYS A 205 -19.90 1.72 6.13
CA LYS A 205 -20.01 3.11 5.70
C LYS A 205 -18.64 3.60 5.28
N GLU A 206 -18.58 4.20 4.11
CA GLU A 206 -17.42 4.94 3.64
C GLU A 206 -17.63 6.42 3.97
N PHE A 207 -16.63 7.02 4.61
CA PHE A 207 -16.62 8.43 4.99
C PHE A 207 -15.52 9.15 4.21
N GLU A 208 -15.84 10.31 3.65
CA GLU A 208 -14.87 11.23 3.07
C GLU A 208 -14.98 12.58 3.78
N VAL A 209 -13.84 13.13 4.21
CA VAL A 209 -13.75 14.43 4.87
C VAL A 209 -12.67 15.27 4.18
N ALA A 210 -13.06 16.42 3.66
CA ALA A 210 -12.13 17.35 3.04
C ALA A 210 -11.47 18.26 4.09
N PHE A 211 -10.15 18.40 4.01
CA PHE A 211 -9.36 19.28 4.86
C PHE A 211 -8.34 20.06 4.01
N SER A 212 -8.23 21.37 4.25
CA SER A 212 -7.22 22.22 3.60
C SER A 212 -6.39 22.91 4.70
N PRO A 213 -5.10 22.57 4.87
CA PRO A 213 -4.26 23.17 5.88
C PRO A 213 -4.00 24.65 5.56
N LYS A 214 -4.04 25.51 6.57
CA LYS A 214 -3.75 26.95 6.41
C LYS A 214 -2.27 27.23 6.28
N LYS A 215 -1.43 26.39 6.89
CA LYS A 215 0.03 26.50 6.90
C LYS A 215 0.69 25.21 6.45
N THR A 216 1.85 25.31 5.83
CA THR A 216 2.67 24.17 5.44
C THR A 216 3.43 23.69 6.67
N GLY A 217 3.22 22.45 7.09
CA GLY A 217 3.79 21.94 8.33
C GLY A 217 3.31 20.54 8.67
N TYR A 218 3.67 20.08 9.88
CA TYR A 218 3.19 18.81 10.40
C TYR A 218 1.82 18.97 11.05
N TYR A 219 0.90 18.10 10.66
CA TYR A 219 -0.42 17.97 11.24
C TYR A 219 -0.58 16.59 11.85
N ASN A 220 -1.29 16.53 12.95
CA ASN A 220 -1.76 15.28 13.51
C ASN A 220 -3.16 15.01 12.97
N ILE A 221 -3.38 13.79 12.50
CA ILE A 221 -4.67 13.27 12.08
C ILE A 221 -5.05 12.24 13.14
N GLN A 222 -6.04 12.55 13.95
CA GLN A 222 -6.47 11.72 15.05
C GLN A 222 -7.86 11.12 14.75
N LEU A 223 -7.99 9.82 14.93
CA LEU A 223 -9.26 9.10 14.89
C LEU A 223 -9.53 8.52 16.28
N SER A 224 -10.60 8.96 16.93
CA SER A 224 -10.87 8.64 18.34
C SER A 224 -12.30 8.20 18.62
N LEU A 225 -12.47 7.51 19.74
CA LEU A 225 -13.76 7.32 20.40
C LEU A 225 -13.99 8.51 21.37
N ASP A 226 -15.21 8.72 21.85
CA ASP A 226 -15.44 9.78 22.84
C ASP A 226 -14.74 9.45 24.17
N GLU A 227 -14.55 10.50 24.95
CA GLU A 227 -14.06 10.36 26.31
C GLU A 227 -15.05 9.59 27.20
N GLU A 228 -16.36 9.73 26.96
CA GLU A 228 -17.41 9.00 27.69
C GLU A 228 -17.64 7.55 27.19
N ALA A 229 -16.93 7.10 26.14
CA ALA A 229 -17.01 5.71 25.67
C ALA A 229 -16.59 4.74 26.79
N LYS A 230 -17.25 3.60 26.89
CA LYS A 230 -16.95 2.57 27.90
C LYS A 230 -15.72 1.75 27.50
N ALA A 231 -15.09 1.12 28.48
CA ALA A 231 -14.12 0.07 28.17
C ALA A 231 -14.79 -1.04 27.33
N ASN A 232 -14.06 -1.56 26.34
CA ASN A 232 -14.51 -2.51 25.33
C ASN A 232 -15.49 -1.96 24.27
N ASP A 233 -15.80 -0.66 24.30
CA ASP A 233 -16.44 -0.02 23.15
C ASP A 233 -15.48 -0.04 21.96
N ASN A 234 -15.98 -0.52 20.82
CA ASN A 234 -15.20 -0.78 19.64
C ASN A 234 -15.98 -0.57 18.34
N VAL A 235 -15.18 -0.37 17.31
CA VAL A 235 -15.59 -0.29 15.92
C VAL A 235 -14.63 -1.10 15.08
N ILE A 236 -15.04 -1.43 13.86
CA ILE A 236 -14.11 -1.96 12.87
C ILE A 236 -13.94 -0.97 11.72
N LEU A 237 -12.74 -0.93 11.15
CA LEU A 237 -12.40 -0.04 10.04
C LEU A 237 -11.40 -0.69 9.08
N TYR A 238 -11.38 -0.23 7.84
CA TYR A 238 -10.34 -0.54 6.86
C TYR A 238 -10.06 0.67 5.97
N ARG A 239 -8.90 0.65 5.32
CA ARG A 239 -8.43 1.68 4.38
C ARG A 239 -8.58 3.13 4.89
N PRO A 240 -8.07 3.48 6.08
CA PRO A 240 -7.83 4.89 6.40
C PRO A 240 -6.73 5.43 5.48
N VAL A 241 -7.09 6.39 4.64
CA VAL A 241 -6.18 7.01 3.67
C VAL A 241 -6.35 8.51 3.67
N LEU A 242 -5.26 9.21 3.37
CA LEU A 242 -5.29 10.59 2.97
C LEU A 242 -5.04 10.63 1.46
N GLU A 243 -5.88 11.36 0.76
CA GLU A 243 -5.90 11.48 -0.69
C GLU A 243 -5.76 12.93 -1.08
N LEU A 244 -5.24 13.21 -2.27
CA LEU A 244 -5.14 14.56 -2.80
C LEU A 244 -5.39 14.53 -4.31
N ALA A 245 -5.95 15.62 -4.85
CA ALA A 245 -6.21 15.70 -6.28
C ALA A 245 -4.91 15.69 -7.08
N ALA A 246 -4.88 14.88 -8.13
CA ALA A 246 -3.84 14.76 -9.14
C ALA A 246 -3.08 16.08 -9.44
N LYS A 247 -3.80 17.16 -9.74
CA LYS A 247 -3.23 18.48 -10.05
C LYS A 247 -2.33 19.09 -8.97
N ASN A 248 -2.52 18.70 -7.71
CA ASN A 248 -1.78 19.24 -6.58
C ASN A 248 -0.49 18.46 -6.28
N PHE A 249 -0.23 17.34 -6.96
CA PHE A 249 0.96 16.51 -6.73
C PHE A 249 2.25 17.30 -6.90
N GLN A 250 2.40 18.03 -8.00
CA GLN A 250 3.61 18.79 -8.28
C GLN A 250 3.96 19.77 -7.14
N LYS A 251 2.95 20.42 -6.56
CA LYS A 251 3.12 21.35 -5.44
C LYS A 251 3.50 20.63 -4.14
N VAL A 252 2.95 19.44 -3.90
CA VAL A 252 3.32 18.61 -2.74
C VAL A 252 4.74 18.05 -2.89
N SER A 253 5.12 17.61 -4.08
CA SER A 253 6.42 17.00 -4.38
C SER A 253 7.61 17.94 -4.14
N GLN A 254 7.41 19.26 -4.20
CA GLN A 254 8.42 20.25 -3.80
C GLN A 254 8.87 20.10 -2.34
N TYR A 255 8.07 19.46 -1.50
CA TYR A 255 8.35 19.21 -0.09
C TYR A 255 8.74 17.76 0.18
N SER A 256 9.11 17.02 -0.87
CA SER A 256 9.46 15.60 -0.79
C SER A 256 10.39 15.32 0.38
N ASP A 257 11.50 16.02 0.56
CA ASP A 257 12.44 15.76 1.66
C ASP A 257 11.83 15.83 3.06
N LYS A 258 10.86 16.74 3.30
CA LYS A 258 10.16 16.87 4.60
C LYS A 258 9.08 15.80 4.80
N ILE A 259 8.46 15.37 3.70
CA ILE A 259 7.50 14.28 3.66
C ILE A 259 8.23 12.92 3.82
N ILE A 260 9.46 12.82 3.31
CA ILE A 260 10.33 11.64 3.30
C ILE A 260 11.11 11.50 4.61
N GLY A 261 11.40 12.59 5.32
CA GLY A 261 12.04 12.54 6.64
C GLY A 261 11.29 11.68 7.66
N GLU A 262 10.01 11.37 7.42
CA GLU A 262 9.21 10.42 8.19
C GLU A 262 9.29 8.97 7.69
N ASN A 263 9.99 8.63 6.59
CA ASN A 263 10.00 7.29 5.94
C ASN A 263 11.31 6.50 5.98
N SER A 264 12.37 6.98 6.64
CA SER A 264 13.71 6.39 6.53
C SER A 264 13.94 5.02 7.22
N ARG A 265 12.90 4.23 7.53
CA ARG A 265 12.97 2.83 8.03
C ARG A 265 11.68 2.06 7.72
N VAL A 266 11.18 2.06 6.49
CA VAL A 266 10.03 1.22 6.11
C VAL A 266 10.52 0.15 5.16
N GLU A 267 10.76 -1.05 5.69
CA GLU A 267 11.01 -2.22 4.86
C GLU A 267 9.69 -2.68 4.22
N SER A 268 9.69 -2.95 2.92
CA SER A 268 8.53 -3.52 2.23
C SER A 268 8.37 -4.97 2.66
N SER A 269 7.18 -5.36 3.12
CA SER A 269 6.91 -6.79 3.30
C SER A 269 7.02 -7.51 1.96
N TYR A 270 7.45 -8.76 1.98
CA TYR A 270 7.48 -9.61 0.78
C TYR A 270 6.10 -9.70 0.13
N TYR A 271 5.03 -9.63 0.93
CA TYR A 271 3.66 -9.55 0.41
C TYR A 271 3.40 -8.28 -0.41
N SER A 272 3.93 -7.13 -0.01
CA SER A 272 3.81 -5.87 -0.76
C SER A 272 4.59 -5.96 -2.08
N VAL A 273 5.78 -6.54 -2.04
CA VAL A 273 6.58 -6.85 -3.24
C VAL A 273 5.81 -7.76 -4.19
N TYR A 274 5.24 -8.86 -3.68
CA TYR A 274 4.40 -9.76 -4.46
C TYR A 274 3.19 -9.05 -5.10
N PHE A 275 2.55 -8.16 -4.36
CA PHE A 275 1.41 -7.38 -4.86
C PHE A 275 1.82 -6.46 -6.02
N TRP A 276 2.90 -5.69 -5.89
CA TRP A 276 3.40 -4.85 -6.99
C TRP A 276 3.78 -5.66 -8.21
N LEU A 277 4.45 -6.80 -8.03
CA LEU A 277 4.81 -7.70 -9.14
C LEU A 277 3.58 -8.27 -9.85
N THR A 278 2.54 -8.63 -9.10
CA THR A 278 1.26 -9.08 -9.68
C THR A 278 0.62 -7.96 -10.50
N GLN A 279 0.60 -6.72 -9.98
CA GLN A 279 0.07 -5.57 -10.72
C GLN A 279 0.87 -5.29 -12.00
N MET A 280 2.20 -5.40 -11.96
CA MET A 280 3.03 -5.28 -13.15
C MET A 280 2.73 -6.39 -14.15
N GLN A 281 2.56 -7.63 -13.69
CA GLN A 281 2.24 -8.77 -14.54
C GLN A 281 0.90 -8.59 -15.26
N ASP A 282 -0.14 -8.17 -14.53
CA ASP A 282 -1.47 -7.91 -15.10
C ASP A 282 -1.42 -6.77 -16.14
N THR A 283 -0.74 -5.67 -15.79
CA THR A 283 -0.58 -4.52 -16.70
C THR A 283 0.24 -4.87 -17.93
N LEU A 284 1.27 -5.71 -17.79
CA LEU A 284 2.05 -6.22 -18.92
C LEU A 284 1.24 -7.14 -19.81
N GLN A 285 0.37 -7.96 -19.23
CA GLN A 285 -0.54 -8.81 -20.00
C GLN A 285 -1.49 -7.96 -20.83
N GLU A 286 -2.07 -6.91 -20.24
CA GLU A 286 -2.91 -5.94 -20.95
C GLU A 286 -2.11 -5.18 -22.03
N LEU A 287 -0.89 -4.72 -21.72
CA LEU A 287 0.00 -4.05 -22.66
C LEU A 287 0.34 -4.93 -23.87
N LEU A 288 0.68 -6.20 -23.65
CA LEU A 288 1.03 -7.14 -24.71
C LEU A 288 -0.16 -7.53 -25.60
N SER A 289 -1.38 -7.35 -25.09
CA SER A 289 -2.64 -7.54 -25.82
C SER A 289 -3.17 -6.24 -26.43
N ASP A 290 -2.55 -5.10 -26.14
CA ASP A 290 -2.93 -3.78 -26.66
C ASP A 290 -2.43 -3.56 -28.09
N THR A 291 -2.95 -2.51 -28.72
CA THR A 291 -2.42 -2.00 -29.99
C THR A 291 -1.17 -1.18 -29.70
N PHE A 292 -0.02 -1.65 -30.16
CA PHE A 292 1.24 -0.93 -30.01
C PHE A 292 1.27 0.28 -30.95
N PRO A 293 1.90 1.41 -30.56
CA PRO A 293 2.15 2.52 -31.47
C PRO A 293 2.93 2.04 -32.70
N GLU A 294 2.55 2.51 -33.89
CA GLU A 294 3.00 1.99 -35.18
C GLU A 294 4.53 1.86 -35.27
N ARG A 295 5.26 2.88 -34.82
CA ARG A 295 6.74 2.91 -34.87
C ARG A 295 7.41 1.80 -34.05
N ILE A 296 6.77 1.35 -32.98
CA ILE A 296 7.30 0.34 -32.06
C ILE A 296 6.49 -0.95 -32.06
N ASP A 297 5.53 -1.09 -32.98
CA ASP A 297 4.79 -2.33 -33.21
C ASP A 297 5.66 -3.35 -33.96
N ILE A 298 6.82 -3.67 -33.38
CA ILE A 298 7.82 -4.55 -33.97
C ILE A 298 8.09 -5.77 -33.07
N PRO A 299 8.41 -6.95 -33.65
CA PRO A 299 8.62 -8.16 -32.88
C PRO A 299 9.69 -8.05 -31.79
N SER A 300 10.75 -7.27 -32.02
CA SER A 300 11.85 -7.08 -31.07
C SER A 300 11.41 -6.34 -29.80
N ILE A 301 10.51 -5.35 -29.89
CA ILE A 301 9.96 -4.63 -28.73
C ILE A 301 9.03 -5.55 -27.95
N LYS A 302 8.11 -6.24 -28.63
CA LYS A 302 7.19 -7.20 -27.99
C LYS A 302 7.94 -8.32 -27.26
N ALA A 303 9.02 -8.84 -27.87
CA ALA A 303 9.85 -9.85 -27.24
C ALA A 303 10.49 -9.36 -25.93
N ARG A 304 10.97 -8.10 -25.87
CA ARG A 304 11.53 -7.53 -24.66
C ARG A 304 10.50 -7.36 -23.55
N PHE A 305 9.28 -6.91 -23.87
CA PHE A 305 8.19 -6.87 -22.88
C PHE A 305 7.79 -8.27 -22.37
N ARG A 306 7.82 -9.30 -23.22
CA ARG A 306 7.58 -10.71 -22.81
C ARG A 306 8.70 -11.25 -21.90
N LEU A 307 9.95 -10.92 -22.20
CA LEU A 307 11.07 -11.27 -21.31
C LEU A 307 10.89 -10.60 -19.94
N PHE A 308 10.58 -9.30 -19.93
CA PHE A 308 10.31 -8.56 -18.70
C PHE A 308 9.12 -9.15 -17.91
N GLN A 309 8.04 -9.54 -18.59
CA GLN A 309 6.91 -10.24 -17.98
C GLN A 309 7.32 -11.58 -17.33
N THR A 310 8.23 -12.31 -17.98
CA THR A 310 8.78 -13.59 -17.47
C THR A 310 9.61 -13.39 -16.22
N GLU A 311 10.47 -12.35 -16.19
CA GLU A 311 11.27 -11.97 -15.03
C GLU A 311 10.39 -11.59 -13.83
N ILE A 312 9.36 -10.75 -14.07
CA ILE A 312 8.39 -10.36 -13.04
C ILE A 312 7.66 -11.58 -12.48
N LYS A 313 7.17 -12.47 -13.35
CA LYS A 313 6.46 -13.68 -12.93
C LYS A 313 7.37 -14.58 -12.10
N SER A 314 8.62 -14.79 -12.53
CA SER A 314 9.60 -15.59 -11.79
C SER A 314 9.86 -15.01 -10.40
N LEU A 315 10.01 -13.68 -10.29
CA LEU A 315 10.19 -13.03 -8.99
C LEU A 315 8.91 -13.15 -8.13
N ALA A 316 7.73 -12.94 -8.70
CA ALA A 316 6.46 -13.06 -7.98
C ALA A 316 6.25 -14.48 -7.42
N ASP A 317 6.51 -15.51 -8.23
CA ASP A 317 6.41 -16.90 -7.83
C ASP A 317 7.38 -17.24 -6.71
N ASN A 318 8.63 -16.74 -6.78
CA ASN A 318 9.62 -16.93 -5.72
C ASN A 318 9.22 -16.21 -4.42
N VAL A 319 8.78 -14.95 -4.50
CA VAL A 319 8.36 -14.18 -3.31
C VAL A 319 7.15 -14.83 -2.62
N LYS A 320 6.23 -15.41 -3.39
CA LYS A 320 5.03 -16.07 -2.86
C LYS A 320 5.30 -17.46 -2.29
N ASN A 321 6.05 -18.29 -3.03
CA ASN A 321 6.09 -19.74 -2.79
C ASN A 321 7.39 -20.22 -2.15
N ASN A 322 8.44 -19.39 -2.07
CA ASN A 322 9.73 -19.79 -1.51
C ASN A 322 9.91 -19.23 -0.07
N PRO A 323 9.68 -20.05 0.97
CA PRO A 323 9.80 -19.63 2.37
C PRO A 323 11.25 -19.34 2.79
N ASP A 324 12.25 -19.67 1.97
CA ASP A 324 13.68 -19.40 2.21
C ASP A 324 14.21 -18.28 1.31
N PHE A 325 13.34 -17.59 0.57
CA PHE A 325 13.76 -16.52 -0.32
C PHE A 325 14.46 -15.39 0.44
N LYS A 326 15.71 -15.11 0.06
CA LYS A 326 16.62 -14.20 0.78
C LYS A 326 16.41 -12.76 0.33
N GLU A 327 16.62 -11.83 1.25
CA GLU A 327 16.46 -10.39 1.03
C GLU A 327 17.38 -9.90 -0.11
N GLU A 328 18.65 -10.31 -0.08
CA GLU A 328 19.64 -9.99 -1.11
C GLU A 328 19.20 -10.47 -2.51
N THR A 329 18.60 -11.66 -2.58
CA THR A 329 18.07 -12.21 -3.83
C THR A 329 16.92 -11.36 -4.35
N ILE A 330 16.03 -10.85 -3.49
CA ILE A 330 14.99 -9.91 -3.91
C ILE A 330 15.60 -8.62 -4.44
N LYS A 331 16.54 -8.00 -3.71
CA LYS A 331 17.16 -6.74 -4.15
C LYS A 331 17.83 -6.89 -5.52
N ASN A 332 18.55 -7.98 -5.73
CA ASN A 332 19.19 -8.26 -7.01
C ASN A 332 18.19 -8.43 -8.14
N ASN A 333 17.07 -9.14 -7.90
CA ASN A 333 16.02 -9.27 -8.91
C ASN A 333 15.29 -7.94 -9.17
N ILE A 334 15.06 -7.12 -8.14
CA ILE A 334 14.48 -5.78 -8.32
C ILE A 334 15.39 -4.89 -9.17
N ASN A 335 16.70 -4.91 -8.92
CA ASN A 335 17.67 -4.20 -9.77
C ASN A 335 17.66 -4.73 -11.21
N LEU A 336 17.54 -6.06 -11.40
CA LEU A 336 17.41 -6.65 -12.73
C LEU A 336 16.15 -6.15 -13.45
N LEU A 337 15.02 -6.03 -12.75
CA LEU A 337 13.81 -5.43 -13.32
C LEU A 337 14.03 -3.97 -13.75
N GLU A 338 14.79 -3.19 -12.97
CA GLU A 338 15.22 -1.83 -13.34
C GLU A 338 15.96 -1.84 -14.69
N ASP A 339 17.01 -2.65 -14.77
CA ASP A 339 17.91 -2.73 -15.91
C ASP A 339 17.16 -3.21 -17.16
N THR A 340 16.32 -4.23 -17.03
CA THR A 340 15.51 -4.75 -18.14
C THR A 340 14.53 -3.69 -18.65
N PHE A 341 13.84 -2.98 -17.75
CA PHE A 341 12.90 -1.95 -18.18
C PHE A 341 13.60 -0.74 -18.82
N ASN A 342 14.73 -0.31 -18.27
CA ASN A 342 15.57 0.74 -18.86
C ASN A 342 16.14 0.35 -20.23
N SER A 343 16.45 -0.93 -20.42
CA SER A 343 16.85 -1.48 -21.72
C SER A 343 15.71 -1.41 -22.74
N ILE A 344 14.46 -1.66 -22.32
CA ILE A 344 13.26 -1.46 -23.17
C ILE A 344 13.13 0.01 -23.56
N ILE A 345 13.15 0.94 -22.60
CA ILE A 345 13.06 2.38 -22.86
C ILE A 345 14.18 2.84 -23.80
N SER A 346 15.41 2.38 -23.59
CA SER A 346 16.54 2.72 -24.43
C SER A 346 16.36 2.23 -25.88
N HIS A 347 15.74 1.07 -26.08
CA HIS A 347 15.44 0.55 -27.41
C HIS A 347 14.33 1.35 -28.09
N ILE A 348 13.28 1.70 -27.35
CA ILE A 348 12.23 2.60 -27.79
C ILE A 348 12.84 3.94 -28.24
N ASN A 349 13.64 4.58 -27.40
CA ASN A 349 14.32 5.83 -27.71
C ASN A 349 15.19 5.74 -28.98
N LYS A 350 15.91 4.62 -29.17
CA LYS A 350 16.68 4.38 -30.39
C LYS A 350 15.80 4.33 -31.63
N ILE A 351 14.62 3.71 -31.56
CA ILE A 351 13.67 3.65 -32.68
C ILE A 351 13.12 5.04 -32.99
N TYR A 352 12.68 5.79 -31.98
CA TYR A 352 12.11 7.14 -32.17
C TYR A 352 13.13 8.18 -32.62
N ASN A 353 14.40 8.03 -32.24
CA ASN A 353 15.50 8.88 -32.70
C ASN A 353 16.08 8.42 -34.05
N ASN A 354 15.71 7.25 -34.55
CA ASN A 354 16.21 6.78 -35.83
C ASN A 354 15.44 7.48 -36.96
N ASP A 355 15.97 8.60 -37.41
CA ASP A 355 15.43 9.39 -38.51
C ASP A 355 15.78 8.78 -39.88
N LEU A 356 15.76 7.45 -40.00
CA LEU A 356 16.10 6.75 -41.24
C LEU A 356 15.12 7.14 -42.36
N ASP A 357 13.85 7.32 -42.04
CA ASP A 357 12.84 7.82 -42.98
C ASP A 357 13.04 9.30 -43.36
N GLU A 358 13.51 10.12 -42.42
CA GLU A 358 13.86 11.53 -42.66
C GLU A 358 15.12 11.63 -43.54
N ARG A 359 16.11 10.76 -43.30
CA ARG A 359 17.33 10.63 -44.10
C ARG A 359 17.04 10.08 -45.49
N MET A 360 16.13 9.13 -45.64
CA MET A 360 15.71 8.63 -46.97
C MET A 360 14.97 9.71 -47.76
N ARG A 361 14.05 10.46 -47.14
CA ARG A 361 13.41 11.62 -47.79
C ARG A 361 14.41 12.68 -48.23
N TYR A 362 15.46 12.93 -47.44
CA TYR A 362 16.54 13.87 -47.77
C TYR A 362 17.43 13.40 -48.94
N ILE A 363 17.51 12.08 -49.18
CA ILE A 363 18.22 11.51 -50.33
C ILE A 363 17.38 11.63 -51.59
N ASP A 364 16.06 11.41 -51.50
CA ASP A 364 15.15 11.55 -52.64
C ASP A 364 14.98 13.01 -53.09
N THR A 365 15.06 13.99 -52.17
CA THR A 365 14.96 15.43 -52.51
C THR A 365 16.27 16.08 -52.96
N ASN A 366 17.44 15.44 -52.77
CA ASN A 366 18.74 15.94 -53.26
C ASN A 366 19.22 15.24 -54.54
N ASN A 367 18.41 14.32 -55.09
CA ASN A 367 18.65 13.65 -56.37
C ASN A 367 17.73 14.15 -57.50
N GLU A 368 16.95 15.22 -57.24
CA GLU A 368 16.39 16.12 -58.27
C GLU A 368 17.25 17.39 -58.37
#